data_AF-A0A6N7VD19-F1
#
_entry.id   AF-A0A6N7VD19-F1
#
_cell.length_a   1.000
_cell.length_b   1.000
_cell.length_c   1.000
_cell.angle_alpha   90.00
_cell.angle_beta   90.00
_cell.angle_gamma   90.00
#
_symmetry.space_group_name_H-M   'P 1'
#
loop_
_entity.id
_entity.type
_entity.pdbx_description
1 polymer ?
#
loop_
_entity_poly.entity_id
_entity_poly.type
_entity_poly.pdbx_seq_one_letter_code
_entity_poly.pdbx_strand_id
1 'polypeptide(L)'
;MGANVLAGHTLPVFFSGALTHREGTFPPYFSGANLGSQLGVPYMAVSDPTLNLSDELGLAWYAGYEGGDVQDSIYQLLSTFTRNVGTHLLLAGGSGGGFAAMYYGDRLGKAASTFVWNPQTSISHYAPESVRSYFAVAVPGFEFHSDAFVNEAKLTEIGISSKNDRFRGHRLLYLQNYNDWHVRSHLGPFLENSGLIYRGNGLYSNAQNQAVVVSAFGEGHAVPNKEIILTVLKEMLNPHRSVRVIYNELIATGTLPSEFSRLPLDLRESWGKCLPASVTAETDAAKQTVKISLTNMVEGFGGVTLTVSLLKGGARVAVSGRSGEIVRVFDWVEFDAVKVDFHDGFGHPLGSLTVRTDDITVGHESSRKSRVFVYGSCVSRDAFGDFDGLELADYVSRSAMGSAFSRPPGSIPSIDIMRNPSSFQRRMVKYDLEKSLTNRLKEEAFDLLLLDFIDERLPLVRVNGTYITYSPEVQRCGFAPQQDSVVTAGSEDYFALFERGFEALLEIVDPTKICVSRAYWAEADDRGNPLEEARLVDLNNRILDRLYDIAGTFDGIRFISYEKEHIVGDSGHKWGTSPFHYVADFYKQTRSALRVL
;
A
#
# COMPACT_ATOMS: atom_id res chain seq x y z
N MET A 1 -56.58 16.00 -13.56
CA MET A 1 -55.48 16.13 -12.59
C MET A 1 -54.41 15.15 -13.00
N GLY A 2 -53.28 15.62 -13.53
CA GLY A 2 -52.18 14.72 -13.89
C GLY A 2 -51.57 14.13 -12.62
N ALA A 3 -51.36 12.82 -12.59
CA ALA A 3 -50.66 12.17 -11.48
C ALA A 3 -49.26 12.80 -11.35
N ASN A 4 -48.88 13.21 -10.12
CA ASN A 4 -47.56 13.73 -9.86
C ASN A 4 -46.55 12.57 -9.97
N VAL A 5 -45.82 12.51 -11.09
CA VAL A 5 -44.90 11.41 -11.45
C VAL A 5 -43.75 11.25 -10.43
N LEU A 6 -43.55 12.22 -9.54
CA LEU A 6 -42.50 12.18 -8.50
C LEU A 6 -43.00 11.75 -7.12
N ALA A 7 -44.32 11.70 -6.90
CA ALA A 7 -44.88 11.34 -5.59
C ALA A 7 -44.51 9.89 -5.23
N GLY A 8 -43.91 9.68 -4.06
CA GLY A 8 -43.43 8.35 -3.62
C GLY A 8 -42.12 7.88 -4.26
N HIS A 9 -41.50 8.68 -5.13
CA HIS A 9 -40.16 8.43 -5.67
C HIS A 9 -39.08 9.20 -4.90
N THR A 10 -37.81 8.86 -5.14
CA THR A 10 -36.66 9.61 -4.62
C THR A 10 -36.09 10.52 -5.71
N LEU A 11 -35.88 11.80 -5.40
CA LEU A 11 -35.28 12.77 -6.31
C LEU A 11 -33.83 13.09 -5.89
N PRO A 12 -32.82 12.81 -6.75
CA PRO A 12 -31.46 13.29 -6.54
C PRO A 12 -31.39 14.81 -6.58
N VAL A 13 -30.67 15.40 -5.62
CA VAL A 13 -30.37 16.82 -5.54
C VAL A 13 -28.86 17.00 -5.52
N PHE A 14 -28.30 17.68 -6.51
CA PHE A 14 -26.86 17.84 -6.66
C PHE A 14 -26.39 19.23 -6.23
N PHE A 15 -25.33 19.23 -5.41
CA PHE A 15 -24.58 20.41 -4.98
C PHE A 15 -23.17 20.38 -5.57
N SER A 16 -22.72 21.52 -6.07
CA SER A 16 -21.41 21.71 -6.69
C SER A 16 -20.32 21.85 -5.64
N GLY A 17 -19.15 21.26 -5.92
CA GLY A 17 -17.92 21.55 -5.18
C GLY A 17 -17.29 22.87 -5.64
N ALA A 18 -16.00 23.05 -5.32
CA ALA A 18 -15.23 24.18 -5.82
C ALA A 18 -15.21 24.22 -7.34
N LEU A 19 -15.42 25.41 -7.92
CA LEU A 19 -15.37 25.64 -9.35
C LEU A 19 -13.97 26.15 -9.72
N THR A 20 -13.26 25.39 -10.55
CA THR A 20 -11.99 25.82 -11.16
C THR A 20 -12.27 26.44 -12.53
N HIS A 21 -11.52 27.48 -12.90
CA HIS A 21 -11.63 28.18 -14.19
C HIS A 21 -12.97 28.91 -14.44
N ARG A 22 -13.31 29.86 -13.55
CA ARG A 22 -14.51 30.72 -13.70
C ARG A 22 -14.33 31.88 -14.71
N GLU A 23 -13.12 32.20 -15.13
CA GLU A 23 -12.83 33.34 -16.02
C GLU A 23 -13.73 33.33 -17.27
N GLY A 24 -14.53 34.39 -17.42
CA GLY A 24 -15.43 34.57 -18.57
C GLY A 24 -16.75 33.78 -18.50
N THR A 25 -17.06 33.12 -17.38
CA THR A 25 -18.35 32.42 -17.17
C THR A 25 -19.16 33.09 -16.07
N PHE A 26 -20.49 33.11 -16.20
CA PHE A 26 -21.38 33.73 -15.22
C PHE A 26 -22.30 32.68 -14.55
N PRO A 27 -22.61 32.83 -13.26
CA PRO A 27 -23.60 31.98 -12.59
C PRO A 27 -25.01 32.15 -13.18
N PRO A 28 -25.95 31.20 -12.95
CA PRO A 28 -25.84 30.06 -12.03
C PRO A 28 -25.01 28.90 -12.58
N TYR A 29 -24.16 28.34 -11.73
CA TYR A 29 -23.41 27.12 -12.00
C TYR A 29 -24.13 25.90 -11.45
N PHE A 30 -24.26 24.87 -12.27
CA PHE A 30 -24.90 23.62 -11.90
C PHE A 30 -23.96 22.44 -12.12
N SER A 31 -23.91 21.52 -11.17
CA SER A 31 -23.27 20.22 -11.31
C SER A 31 -24.30 19.09 -11.30
N GLY A 32 -23.88 17.89 -11.70
CA GLY A 32 -24.72 16.70 -11.63
C GLY A 32 -25.54 16.42 -12.90
N ALA A 33 -25.57 17.30 -13.90
CA ALA A 33 -26.32 17.06 -15.14
C ALA A 33 -25.92 15.75 -15.85
N ASN A 34 -24.62 15.48 -15.93
CA ASN A 34 -24.11 14.24 -16.50
C ASN A 34 -24.50 13.01 -15.66
N LEU A 35 -24.46 13.13 -14.33
CA LEU A 35 -24.87 12.05 -13.42
C LEU A 35 -26.37 11.78 -13.55
N GLY A 36 -27.21 12.81 -13.47
CA GLY A 36 -28.66 12.72 -13.62
C GLY A 36 -29.06 12.09 -14.95
N SER A 37 -28.43 12.51 -16.06
CA SER A 37 -28.67 11.91 -17.38
C SER A 37 -28.34 10.41 -17.42
N GLN A 38 -27.28 9.97 -16.74
CA GLN A 38 -26.88 8.56 -16.73
C GLN A 38 -27.66 7.69 -15.75
N LEU A 39 -28.22 8.30 -14.71
CA LEU A 39 -29.17 7.64 -13.82
C LEU A 39 -30.52 7.40 -14.52
N GLY A 40 -30.85 8.20 -15.54
CA GLY A 40 -32.11 8.09 -16.26
C GLY A 40 -33.32 8.51 -15.42
N VAL A 41 -33.12 9.37 -14.41
CA VAL A 41 -34.16 9.85 -13.49
C VAL A 41 -34.22 11.38 -13.49
N PRO A 42 -35.37 11.98 -13.17
CA PRO A 42 -35.45 13.40 -12.86
C PRO A 42 -34.49 13.77 -11.73
N TYR A 43 -33.93 14.97 -11.76
CA TYR A 43 -33.03 15.46 -10.72
C TYR A 43 -33.19 16.97 -10.50
N MET A 44 -32.73 17.45 -9.36
CA MET A 44 -32.58 18.86 -9.04
C MET A 44 -31.09 19.21 -8.97
N ALA A 45 -30.68 20.34 -9.53
CA ALA A 45 -29.35 20.88 -9.36
C ALA A 45 -29.47 22.26 -8.71
N VAL A 46 -28.70 22.50 -7.64
CA VAL A 46 -28.77 23.75 -6.87
C VAL A 46 -27.48 24.52 -7.08
N SER A 47 -27.59 25.76 -7.54
CA SER A 47 -26.45 26.67 -7.63
C SER A 47 -26.27 27.43 -6.31
N ASP A 48 -25.04 27.68 -5.91
CA ASP A 48 -24.73 28.48 -4.70
C ASP A 48 -24.89 29.98 -5.03
N PRO A 49 -25.91 30.67 -4.48
CA PRO A 49 -26.16 32.08 -4.78
C PRO A 49 -25.03 33.00 -4.34
N THR A 50 -24.20 32.59 -3.38
CA THR A 50 -23.10 33.39 -2.86
C THR A 50 -22.01 33.60 -3.91
N LEU A 51 -21.88 32.68 -4.87
CA LEU A 51 -20.94 32.79 -5.99
C LEU A 51 -21.28 33.93 -6.97
N ASN A 52 -22.49 34.51 -6.86
CA ASN A 52 -22.92 35.67 -7.64
C ASN A 52 -22.30 36.98 -7.16
N LEU A 53 -21.71 37.00 -5.95
CA LEU A 53 -21.13 38.21 -5.36
C LEU A 53 -19.75 38.55 -5.92
N SER A 54 -19.05 37.58 -6.50
CA SER A 54 -17.73 37.78 -7.08
C SER A 54 -17.44 36.72 -8.14
N ASP A 55 -16.89 37.15 -9.27
CA ASP A 55 -16.44 36.28 -10.36
C ASP A 55 -15.17 35.48 -9.98
N GLU A 56 -14.45 35.91 -8.94
CA GLU A 56 -13.22 35.27 -8.45
C GLU A 56 -13.51 34.22 -7.37
N LEU A 57 -14.69 34.23 -6.75
CA LEU A 57 -15.01 33.34 -5.63
C LEU A 57 -15.30 31.92 -6.13
N GLY A 58 -14.34 31.00 -6.05
CA GLY A 58 -14.53 29.63 -6.55
C GLY A 58 -15.40 28.71 -5.67
N LEU A 59 -15.65 29.06 -4.41
CA LEU A 59 -16.32 28.20 -3.42
C LEU A 59 -16.94 29.04 -2.29
N ALA A 60 -18.19 28.72 -1.92
CA ALA A 60 -18.90 29.40 -0.81
C ALA A 60 -19.80 28.46 0.03
N TRP A 61 -19.67 27.13 -0.14
CA TRP A 61 -20.32 26.08 0.67
C TRP A 61 -21.83 26.19 0.84
N TYR A 62 -22.52 26.97 0.01
CA TYR A 62 -23.93 27.33 0.19
C TYR A 62 -24.20 27.96 1.56
N ALA A 63 -23.16 28.58 2.14
CA ALA A 63 -23.17 29.11 3.50
C ALA A 63 -23.88 30.46 3.58
N GLY A 64 -23.86 31.23 2.49
CA GLY A 64 -24.42 32.58 2.44
C GLY A 64 -23.39 33.66 2.75
N TYR A 65 -23.89 34.83 3.07
CA TYR A 65 -23.10 36.04 3.31
C TYR A 65 -23.84 36.94 4.30
N GLU A 66 -23.15 37.93 4.86
CA GLU A 66 -23.73 38.88 5.80
C GLU A 66 -24.92 39.62 5.17
N GLY A 67 -26.10 39.46 5.77
CA GLY A 67 -27.37 39.99 5.24
C GLY A 67 -28.09 39.09 4.23
N GLY A 68 -27.50 37.97 3.80
CA GLY A 68 -28.08 37.00 2.87
C GLY A 68 -28.36 35.64 3.51
N ASP A 69 -29.63 35.32 3.75
CA ASP A 69 -30.06 34.04 4.34
C ASP A 69 -30.16 32.91 3.29
N VAL A 70 -29.02 32.55 2.71
CA VAL A 70 -28.93 31.50 1.67
C VAL A 70 -29.27 30.13 2.24
N GLN A 71 -28.78 29.81 3.44
CA GLN A 71 -29.00 28.53 4.08
C GLN A 71 -30.49 28.31 4.40
N ASP A 72 -31.22 29.27 4.97
CA ASP A 72 -32.64 29.08 5.18
C ASP A 72 -33.41 29.07 3.86
N SER A 73 -33.07 29.94 2.90
CA SER A 73 -33.76 29.98 1.60
C SER A 73 -33.73 28.64 0.87
N ILE A 74 -32.57 27.97 0.82
CA ILE A 74 -32.45 26.65 0.19
C ILE A 74 -33.19 25.60 1.02
N TYR A 75 -33.11 25.64 2.35
CA TYR A 75 -33.87 24.74 3.22
C TYR A 75 -35.39 24.89 3.01
N GLN A 76 -35.92 26.11 2.93
CA GLN A 76 -37.35 26.35 2.67
C GLN A 76 -37.77 25.82 1.31
N LEU A 77 -36.93 25.99 0.27
CA LEU A 77 -37.18 25.42 -1.05
C LEU A 77 -37.27 23.89 -1.00
N LEU A 78 -36.28 23.23 -0.41
CA LEU A 78 -36.23 21.75 -0.33
C LEU A 78 -37.34 21.19 0.57
N SER A 79 -37.59 21.79 1.73
CA SER A 79 -38.62 21.34 2.68
C SER A 79 -40.04 21.59 2.16
N THR A 80 -40.26 22.66 1.41
CA THR A 80 -41.55 22.93 0.76
C THR A 80 -41.77 21.98 -0.42
N PHE A 81 -40.73 21.70 -1.19
CA PHE A 81 -40.79 20.72 -2.27
C PHE A 81 -41.15 19.32 -1.75
N THR A 82 -40.45 18.83 -0.73
CA THR A 82 -40.74 17.51 -0.15
C THR A 82 -42.15 17.41 0.41
N ARG A 83 -42.62 18.43 1.15
CA ARG A 83 -43.99 18.47 1.70
C ARG A 83 -45.08 18.51 0.64
N ASN A 84 -44.90 19.31 -0.41
CA ASN A 84 -45.95 19.51 -1.43
C ASN A 84 -45.98 18.40 -2.49
N VAL A 85 -44.82 17.84 -2.83
CA VAL A 85 -44.69 16.80 -3.86
C VAL A 85 -44.80 15.39 -3.26
N GLY A 86 -44.47 15.21 -1.98
CA GLY A 86 -44.44 13.91 -1.32
C GLY A 86 -43.26 13.03 -1.78
N THR A 87 -42.13 13.67 -2.09
CA THR A 87 -40.92 13.04 -2.64
C THR A 87 -39.83 12.99 -1.58
N HIS A 88 -39.10 11.87 -1.51
CA HIS A 88 -37.89 11.74 -0.72
C HIS A 88 -36.71 12.36 -1.47
N LEU A 89 -35.79 13.05 -0.79
CA LEU A 89 -34.60 13.62 -1.47
C LEU A 89 -33.37 12.74 -1.26
N LEU A 90 -32.53 12.65 -2.29
CA LEU A 90 -31.16 12.13 -2.18
C LEU A 90 -30.18 13.28 -2.44
N LEU A 91 -29.70 13.90 -1.38
CA LEU A 91 -28.76 15.03 -1.45
C LEU A 91 -27.36 14.49 -1.71
N ALA A 92 -26.70 14.99 -2.76
CA ALA A 92 -25.39 14.49 -3.16
C ALA A 92 -24.42 15.59 -3.58
N GLY A 93 -23.16 15.42 -3.20
CA GLY A 93 -22.09 16.34 -3.55
C GLY A 93 -20.75 15.93 -2.95
N GLY A 94 -19.67 16.39 -3.58
CA GLY A 94 -18.32 16.21 -3.08
C GLY A 94 -17.71 17.53 -2.63
N SER A 95 -16.69 17.47 -1.77
CA SER A 95 -15.99 18.67 -1.30
C SER A 95 -17.02 19.69 -0.79
N GLY A 96 -17.04 20.92 -1.33
CA GLY A 96 -17.95 21.98 -0.88
C GLY A 96 -19.44 21.65 -1.03
N GLY A 97 -19.79 20.89 -2.06
CA GLY A 97 -21.16 20.39 -2.25
C GLY A 97 -21.50 19.29 -1.24
N GLY A 98 -20.50 18.56 -0.75
CA GLY A 98 -20.64 17.60 0.33
C GLY A 98 -20.99 18.28 1.67
N PHE A 99 -20.36 19.43 1.96
CA PHE A 99 -20.75 20.26 3.11
C PHE A 99 -22.23 20.64 3.06
N ALA A 100 -22.69 21.16 1.91
CA ALA A 100 -24.09 21.54 1.72
C ALA A 100 -25.05 20.35 1.83
N ALA A 101 -24.74 19.23 1.18
CA ALA A 101 -25.57 18.03 1.24
C ALA A 101 -25.70 17.46 2.67
N MET A 102 -24.64 17.55 3.49
CA MET A 102 -24.69 17.20 4.90
C MET A 102 -25.54 18.18 5.71
N TYR A 103 -25.33 19.48 5.53
CA TYR A 103 -26.08 20.53 6.23
C TYR A 103 -27.60 20.42 5.99
N TYR A 104 -28.02 20.35 4.72
CA TYR A 104 -29.44 20.23 4.39
C TYR A 104 -30.02 18.86 4.74
N GLY A 105 -29.22 17.80 4.66
CA GLY A 105 -29.64 16.45 5.03
C GLY A 105 -29.94 16.32 6.52
N ASP A 106 -29.13 16.97 7.35
CA ASP A 106 -29.38 17.08 8.79
C ASP A 106 -30.71 17.79 9.07
N ARG A 107 -30.91 18.98 8.47
CA ARG A 107 -32.11 19.80 8.68
C ARG A 107 -33.39 19.14 8.16
N LEU A 108 -33.34 18.41 7.05
CA LEU A 108 -34.50 17.73 6.45
C LEU A 108 -34.85 16.41 7.16
N GLY A 109 -33.93 15.86 7.97
CA GLY A 109 -34.18 14.68 8.79
C GLY A 109 -34.62 13.46 7.96
N LYS A 110 -35.84 12.98 8.20
CA LYS A 110 -36.41 11.79 7.53
C LYS A 110 -36.83 12.03 6.08
N ALA A 111 -36.95 13.29 5.65
CA ALA A 111 -37.33 13.61 4.27
C ALA A 111 -36.16 13.48 3.27
N ALA A 112 -34.95 13.23 3.75
CA ALA A 112 -33.75 13.17 2.92
C ALA A 112 -32.79 12.03 3.32
N SER A 113 -32.08 11.55 2.30
CA SER A 113 -30.86 10.74 2.40
C SER A 113 -29.69 11.56 1.88
N THR A 114 -28.49 11.33 2.38
CA THR A 114 -27.29 12.09 2.01
C THR A 114 -26.19 11.15 1.51
N PHE A 115 -25.62 11.46 0.34
CA PHE A 115 -24.46 10.77 -0.24
C PHE A 115 -23.34 11.77 -0.56
N VAL A 116 -22.21 11.64 0.11
CA VAL A 116 -21.11 12.61 -0.01
C VAL A 116 -19.76 11.94 -0.21
N TRP A 117 -18.82 12.64 -0.84
CA TRP A 117 -17.45 12.17 -1.01
C TRP A 117 -16.43 13.28 -0.76
N ASN A 118 -15.37 12.97 -0.01
CA ASN A 118 -14.37 13.92 0.49
C ASN A 118 -14.98 15.27 0.94
N PRO A 119 -16.11 15.30 1.67
CA PRO A 119 -16.77 16.54 2.05
C PRO A 119 -15.87 17.37 2.98
N GLN A 120 -16.00 18.69 2.93
CA GLN A 120 -15.65 19.48 4.12
C GLN A 120 -16.76 19.35 5.16
N THR A 121 -16.37 19.34 6.42
CA THR A 121 -17.28 19.37 7.58
C THR A 121 -17.16 20.65 8.38
N SER A 122 -16.20 21.51 8.04
CA SER A 122 -16.02 22.83 8.65
C SER A 122 -15.45 23.80 7.61
N ILE A 123 -16.06 24.98 7.49
CA ILE A 123 -15.58 26.02 6.57
C ILE A 123 -14.21 26.53 7.02
N SER A 124 -14.07 26.89 8.30
CA SER A 124 -12.85 27.52 8.82
C SER A 124 -11.64 26.59 8.92
N HIS A 125 -11.83 25.27 8.85
CA HIS A 125 -10.73 24.28 8.78
C HIS A 125 -10.37 23.85 7.35
N TYR A 126 -10.94 24.51 6.33
CA TYR A 126 -10.53 24.30 4.94
C TYR A 126 -9.27 25.11 4.58
N ALA A 127 -8.85 25.07 3.31
CA ALA A 127 -7.68 25.77 2.80
C ALA A 127 -7.74 27.29 3.13
N PRO A 128 -6.74 27.85 3.85
CA PRO A 128 -6.78 29.23 4.36
C PRO A 128 -7.03 30.28 3.28
N GLU A 129 -6.49 30.10 2.09
CA GLU A 129 -6.70 31.02 0.96
C GLU A 129 -8.16 31.03 0.49
N SER A 130 -8.78 29.86 0.33
CA SER A 130 -10.19 29.76 -0.06
C SER A 130 -11.11 30.35 1.00
N VAL A 131 -10.82 30.11 2.28
CA VAL A 131 -11.59 30.69 3.39
C VAL A 131 -11.42 32.21 3.41
N ARG A 132 -10.20 32.73 3.26
CA ARG A 132 -9.94 34.17 3.18
C ARG A 132 -10.69 34.83 2.02
N SER A 133 -10.69 34.21 0.83
CA SER A 133 -11.44 34.71 -0.33
C SER A 133 -12.95 34.73 -0.07
N TYR A 134 -13.47 33.71 0.61
CA TYR A 134 -14.87 33.69 1.03
C TYR A 134 -15.18 34.83 2.03
N PHE A 135 -14.38 35.03 3.07
CA PHE A 135 -14.60 36.11 4.04
C PHE A 135 -14.54 37.50 3.39
N ALA A 136 -13.59 37.72 2.46
CA ALA A 136 -13.45 38.99 1.76
C ALA A 136 -14.71 39.40 0.97
N VAL A 137 -15.49 38.41 0.50
CA VAL A 137 -16.72 38.63 -0.27
C VAL A 137 -17.96 38.57 0.62
N ALA A 138 -18.03 37.57 1.49
CA ALA A 138 -19.23 37.23 2.25
C ALA A 138 -19.38 38.03 3.55
N VAL A 139 -18.32 38.63 4.09
CA VAL A 139 -18.35 39.36 5.37
C VAL A 139 -17.57 40.69 5.22
N PRO A 140 -18.11 41.65 4.45
CA PRO A 140 -17.39 42.87 4.11
C PRO A 140 -17.00 43.68 5.36
N GLY A 141 -15.72 44.06 5.44
CA GLY A 141 -15.19 44.84 6.56
C GLY A 141 -14.70 44.01 7.75
N PHE A 142 -14.83 42.67 7.71
CA PHE A 142 -14.20 41.79 8.68
C PHE A 142 -12.82 41.34 8.20
N GLU A 143 -11.80 41.50 9.05
CA GLU A 143 -10.44 41.05 8.78
C GLU A 143 -10.29 39.57 9.14
N PHE A 144 -9.95 38.72 8.16
CA PHE A 144 -9.75 37.30 8.35
C PHE A 144 -8.63 37.03 9.37
N HIS A 145 -8.94 36.28 10.42
CA HIS A 145 -7.99 35.98 11.49
C HIS A 145 -7.24 34.66 11.22
N SER A 146 -6.00 34.53 11.68
CA SER A 146 -5.28 33.25 11.63
C SER A 146 -5.87 32.20 12.57
N ASP A 147 -6.64 32.64 13.57
CA ASP A 147 -7.36 31.77 14.49
C ASP A 147 -8.74 31.41 13.92
N ALA A 148 -8.96 30.12 13.64
CA ALA A 148 -10.21 29.61 13.11
C ALA A 148 -11.40 29.88 14.05
N PHE A 149 -11.19 29.94 15.37
CA PHE A 149 -12.27 30.18 16.34
C PHE A 149 -12.90 31.56 16.17
N VAL A 150 -12.07 32.59 15.93
CA VAL A 150 -12.53 33.96 15.71
C VAL A 150 -13.37 34.06 14.44
N ASN A 151 -12.93 33.40 13.37
CA ASN A 151 -13.65 33.35 12.10
C ASN A 151 -15.00 32.62 12.25
N GLU A 152 -15.02 31.48 12.96
CA GLU A 152 -16.26 30.72 13.20
C GLU A 152 -17.26 31.49 14.07
N ALA A 153 -16.79 32.21 15.08
CA ALA A 153 -17.62 33.07 15.91
C ALA A 153 -18.29 34.16 15.07
N LYS A 154 -17.56 34.80 14.15
CA LYS A 154 -18.15 35.80 13.24
C LYS A 154 -19.20 35.19 12.30
N LEU A 155 -18.95 34.01 11.72
CA LEU A 155 -19.96 33.34 10.88
C LEU A 155 -21.23 33.03 11.68
N THR A 156 -21.08 32.57 12.93
CA THR A 156 -22.22 32.30 13.82
C THR A 156 -23.01 33.57 14.15
N GLU A 157 -22.31 34.69 14.42
CA GLU A 157 -22.92 36.00 14.70
C GLU A 157 -23.83 36.46 13.56
N ILE A 158 -23.42 36.24 12.31
CA ILE A 158 -24.20 36.63 11.12
C ILE A 158 -25.19 35.54 10.66
N GLY A 159 -25.42 34.49 11.46
CA GLY A 159 -26.41 33.46 11.21
C GLY A 159 -25.97 32.33 10.27
N ILE A 160 -24.67 32.20 9.97
CA ILE A 160 -24.13 31.17 9.09
C ILE A 160 -23.67 29.96 9.90
N SER A 161 -24.27 28.80 9.62
CA SER A 161 -23.81 27.52 10.16
C SER A 161 -22.60 27.03 9.37
N SER A 162 -21.43 27.07 9.99
CA SER A 162 -20.13 26.79 9.35
C SER A 162 -19.56 25.40 9.65
N LYS A 163 -20.29 24.56 10.39
CA LYS A 163 -19.87 23.20 10.80
C LYS A 163 -20.97 22.15 10.61
N ASN A 164 -20.54 20.96 10.22
CA ASN A 164 -21.27 19.70 10.18
C ASN A 164 -20.50 18.66 11.01
N ASP A 165 -20.23 18.97 12.28
CA ASP A 165 -19.54 18.07 13.21
C ASP A 165 -20.42 16.89 13.66
N ARG A 166 -21.74 17.03 13.58
CA ARG A 166 -22.73 15.99 13.85
C ARG A 166 -23.73 15.91 12.71
N PHE A 167 -24.16 14.69 12.39
CA PHE A 167 -25.22 14.43 11.42
C PHE A 167 -26.35 13.63 12.07
N ARG A 168 -27.51 14.27 12.24
CA ARG A 168 -28.76 13.75 12.83
C ARG A 168 -29.78 13.36 11.76
N GLY A 169 -29.44 13.55 10.47
CA GLY A 169 -30.26 13.14 9.34
C GLY A 169 -30.48 11.62 9.29
N HIS A 170 -31.49 11.20 8.52
CA HIS A 170 -31.97 9.82 8.55
C HIS A 170 -31.02 8.78 7.95
N ARG A 171 -30.29 9.14 6.88
CA ARG A 171 -29.42 8.19 6.18
C ARG A 171 -28.23 8.92 5.56
N LEU A 172 -27.01 8.46 5.85
CA LEU A 172 -25.76 9.03 5.34
C LEU A 172 -24.84 7.94 4.80
N LEU A 173 -24.33 8.14 3.58
CA LEU A 173 -23.16 7.44 3.09
C LEU A 173 -22.08 8.47 2.73
N TYR A 174 -20.99 8.45 3.48
CA TYR A 174 -19.82 9.31 3.31
C TYR A 174 -18.69 8.44 2.76
N LEU A 175 -18.14 8.79 1.59
CA LEU A 175 -16.90 8.19 1.07
C LEU A 175 -15.69 9.11 1.31
N GLN A 176 -14.59 8.57 1.82
CA GLN A 176 -13.35 9.32 2.04
C GLN A 176 -12.18 8.64 1.34
N ASN A 177 -11.43 9.39 0.54
CA ASN A 177 -10.13 8.93 0.06
C ASN A 177 -9.12 8.92 1.21
N TYR A 178 -8.39 7.81 1.37
CA TYR A 178 -7.59 7.51 2.56
C TYR A 178 -6.39 8.43 2.82
N ASN A 179 -5.74 8.93 1.75
CA ASN A 179 -4.56 9.82 1.82
C ASN A 179 -4.91 11.28 1.54
N ASP A 180 -6.20 11.61 1.55
CA ASP A 180 -6.67 12.98 1.45
C ASP A 180 -6.35 13.76 2.73
N TRP A 181 -5.88 14.99 2.61
CA TRP A 181 -5.63 15.85 3.75
C TRP A 181 -6.92 16.16 4.53
N HIS A 182 -8.10 16.06 3.89
CA HIS A 182 -9.41 16.12 4.54
C HIS A 182 -9.59 15.07 5.64
N VAL A 183 -8.87 13.95 5.60
CA VAL A 183 -8.97 12.92 6.64
C VAL A 183 -8.72 13.52 8.03
N ARG A 184 -7.73 14.42 8.13
CA ARG A 184 -7.34 15.03 9.40
C ARG A 184 -8.18 16.25 9.76
N SER A 185 -8.44 17.13 8.79
CA SER A 185 -9.14 18.40 9.04
C SER A 185 -10.66 18.28 9.08
N HIS A 186 -11.24 17.22 8.49
CA HIS A 186 -12.68 17.08 8.33
C HIS A 186 -13.21 15.73 8.81
N LEU A 187 -12.67 14.61 8.34
CA LEU A 187 -13.20 13.30 8.71
C LEU A 187 -12.96 12.96 10.19
N GLY A 188 -11.73 13.13 10.69
CA GLY A 188 -11.38 12.85 12.09
C GLY A 188 -12.32 13.57 13.07
N PRO A 189 -12.42 14.91 13.04
CA PRO A 189 -13.33 15.67 13.90
C PRO A 189 -14.81 15.27 13.76
N PHE A 190 -15.25 14.86 12.56
CA PHE A 190 -16.59 14.35 12.34
C PHE A 190 -16.81 13.00 13.01
N LEU A 191 -15.87 12.05 12.87
CA LEU A 191 -15.97 10.72 13.50
C LEU A 191 -16.06 10.85 15.02
N GLU A 192 -15.25 11.70 15.64
CA GLU A 192 -15.26 11.96 17.09
C GLU A 192 -16.64 12.39 17.63
N ASN A 193 -17.42 13.10 16.81
CA ASN A 193 -18.71 13.66 17.20
C ASN A 193 -19.92 12.85 16.66
N SER A 194 -19.69 11.89 15.76
CA SER A 194 -20.74 11.15 15.05
C SER A 194 -21.30 9.94 15.80
N GLY A 195 -20.55 9.37 16.76
CA GLY A 195 -20.87 8.08 17.38
C GLY A 195 -20.78 6.88 16.41
N LEU A 196 -20.15 7.04 15.25
CA LEU A 196 -19.87 5.95 14.32
C LEU A 196 -18.78 5.03 14.88
N ILE A 197 -18.99 3.72 14.79
CA ILE A 197 -18.07 2.72 15.33
C ILE A 197 -17.34 2.04 14.17
N TYR A 198 -16.02 1.86 14.28
CA TYR A 198 -15.23 1.13 13.31
C TYR A 198 -15.65 -0.35 13.25
N ARG A 199 -15.89 -0.87 12.05
CA ARG A 199 -16.36 -2.24 11.79
C ARG A 199 -15.36 -3.08 10.99
N GLY A 200 -14.16 -2.56 10.74
CA GLY A 200 -13.19 -3.17 9.84
C GLY A 200 -13.36 -2.72 8.38
N ASN A 201 -12.34 -3.01 7.55
CA ASN A 201 -12.34 -2.75 6.10
C ASN A 201 -12.71 -1.29 5.73
N GLY A 202 -12.24 -0.32 6.51
CA GLY A 202 -12.52 1.10 6.28
C GLY A 202 -13.95 1.56 6.59
N LEU A 203 -14.82 0.67 7.10
CA LEU A 203 -16.21 1.00 7.44
C LEU A 203 -16.34 1.51 8.87
N TYR A 204 -16.94 2.69 9.03
CA TYR A 204 -17.47 3.20 10.30
C TYR A 204 -18.99 3.31 10.17
N SER A 205 -19.75 2.73 11.10
CA SER A 205 -21.23 2.74 11.02
C SER A 205 -21.92 2.69 12.38
N ASN A 206 -23.16 3.16 12.40
CA ASN A 206 -24.05 3.14 13.57
C ASN A 206 -25.42 2.51 13.26
N ALA A 207 -26.29 2.47 14.26
CA ALA A 207 -27.64 1.90 14.14
C ALA A 207 -28.61 2.83 13.36
N GLN A 208 -28.27 4.11 13.21
CA GLN A 208 -29.08 5.15 12.55
C GLN A 208 -28.93 5.13 11.02
N ASN A 209 -28.42 4.03 10.44
CA ASN A 209 -28.22 3.87 8.99
C ASN A 209 -27.28 4.95 8.40
N GLN A 210 -26.23 5.27 9.14
CA GLN A 210 -25.17 6.18 8.72
C GLN A 210 -23.85 5.40 8.61
N ALA A 211 -23.09 5.69 7.57
CA ALA A 211 -21.79 5.07 7.34
C ALA A 211 -20.79 6.05 6.75
N VAL A 212 -19.55 5.95 7.24
CA VAL A 212 -18.35 6.46 6.56
C VAL A 212 -17.59 5.26 6.01
N VAL A 213 -17.12 5.36 4.78
CA VAL A 213 -16.28 4.37 4.13
C VAL A 213 -14.99 5.07 3.69
N VAL A 214 -13.87 4.66 4.30
CA VAL A 214 -12.53 5.10 3.90
C VAL A 214 -11.95 4.08 2.93
N SER A 215 -11.50 4.52 1.76
CA SER A 215 -10.96 3.63 0.71
C SER A 215 -9.93 4.35 -0.17
N ALA A 216 -9.28 3.60 -1.07
CA ALA A 216 -8.22 4.08 -1.95
C ALA A 216 -8.76 4.48 -3.34
N PHE A 217 -9.25 5.72 -3.46
CA PHE A 217 -9.77 6.24 -4.72
C PHE A 217 -8.70 6.85 -5.63
N GLY A 218 -7.53 7.20 -5.07
CA GLY A 218 -6.37 7.72 -5.81
C GLY A 218 -5.43 8.51 -4.90
N GLU A 219 -4.50 9.26 -5.49
CA GLU A 219 -3.55 10.09 -4.75
C GLU A 219 -4.14 11.45 -4.33
N GLY A 220 -3.89 11.85 -3.08
CA GLY A 220 -4.27 13.16 -2.55
C GLY A 220 -5.80 13.36 -2.45
N HIS A 221 -6.30 14.48 -2.97
CA HIS A 221 -7.74 14.82 -2.94
C HIS A 221 -8.52 14.14 -4.09
N ALA A 222 -8.25 12.85 -4.33
CA ALA A 222 -8.86 12.09 -5.42
C ALA A 222 -10.35 11.82 -5.17
N VAL A 223 -11.17 12.13 -6.17
CA VAL A 223 -12.62 11.87 -6.18
C VAL A 223 -12.87 10.40 -6.49
N PRO A 224 -13.84 9.71 -5.82
CA PRO A 224 -14.24 8.37 -6.23
C PRO A 224 -14.59 8.34 -7.72
N ASN A 225 -14.18 7.29 -8.41
CA ASN A 225 -14.44 7.21 -9.83
C ASN A 225 -15.97 7.27 -10.12
N LYS A 226 -16.30 7.64 -11.35
CA LYS A 226 -17.68 7.86 -11.76
C LYS A 226 -18.57 6.62 -11.62
N GLU A 227 -18.01 5.43 -11.83
CA GLU A 227 -18.72 4.17 -11.68
C GLU A 227 -19.19 3.95 -10.24
N ILE A 228 -18.31 4.19 -9.25
CA ILE A 228 -18.64 4.13 -7.82
C ILE A 228 -19.76 5.13 -7.51
N ILE A 229 -19.60 6.40 -7.91
CA ILE A 229 -20.59 7.45 -7.66
C ILE A 229 -21.97 7.08 -8.24
N LEU A 230 -22.02 6.63 -9.50
CA LEU A 230 -23.27 6.23 -10.15
C LEU A 230 -23.90 5.01 -9.51
N THR A 231 -23.10 4.02 -9.14
CA THR A 231 -23.61 2.80 -8.49
C THR A 231 -24.23 3.14 -7.16
N VAL A 232 -23.52 3.91 -6.31
CA VAL A 232 -24.04 4.36 -5.02
C VAL A 232 -25.32 5.19 -5.19
N LEU A 233 -25.35 6.15 -6.13
CA LEU A 233 -26.54 6.95 -6.40
C LEU A 233 -27.73 6.07 -6.78
N LYS A 234 -27.55 5.11 -7.72
CA LYS A 234 -28.59 4.18 -8.14
C LYS A 234 -29.15 3.39 -6.96
N GLU A 235 -28.26 2.83 -6.14
CA GLU A 235 -28.68 2.02 -4.99
C GLU A 235 -29.37 2.86 -3.91
N MET A 236 -28.95 4.12 -3.74
CA MET A 236 -29.54 5.04 -2.78
C MET A 236 -30.85 5.67 -3.27
N LEU A 237 -31.26 5.52 -4.54
CA LEU A 237 -32.60 5.93 -4.98
C LEU A 237 -33.71 5.18 -4.24
N ASN A 238 -33.46 3.97 -3.74
CA ASN A 238 -34.37 3.32 -2.81
C ASN A 238 -34.10 3.82 -1.38
N PRO A 239 -35.01 4.61 -0.76
CA PRO A 239 -34.78 5.23 0.54
C PRO A 239 -34.78 4.22 1.70
N HIS A 240 -35.34 3.02 1.49
CA HIS A 240 -35.39 1.96 2.51
C HIS A 240 -34.14 1.08 2.53
N ARG A 241 -33.27 1.20 1.52
CA ARG A 241 -32.03 0.44 1.45
C ARG A 241 -31.04 0.90 2.53
N SER A 242 -30.41 -0.05 3.22
CA SER A 242 -29.39 0.29 4.23
C SER A 242 -28.06 0.63 3.57
N VAL A 243 -27.39 1.68 4.04
CA VAL A 243 -26.05 2.06 3.54
C VAL A 243 -25.01 0.96 3.79
N ARG A 244 -25.18 0.16 4.84
CA ARG A 244 -24.30 -0.99 5.13
C ARG A 244 -24.48 -2.12 4.11
N VAL A 245 -25.72 -2.34 3.64
CA VAL A 245 -25.99 -3.33 2.58
C VAL A 245 -25.35 -2.87 1.27
N ILE A 246 -25.51 -1.59 0.92
CA ILE A 246 -24.87 -0.98 -0.26
C ILE A 246 -23.35 -1.16 -0.20
N TYR A 247 -22.74 -0.82 0.94
CA TYR A 247 -21.30 -1.03 1.16
C TYR A 247 -20.87 -2.49 0.96
N ASN A 248 -21.55 -3.44 1.60
CA ASN A 248 -21.19 -4.86 1.52
C ASN A 248 -21.21 -5.38 0.08
N GLU A 249 -22.18 -4.94 -0.72
CA GLU A 249 -22.28 -5.32 -2.13
C GLU A 249 -21.17 -4.71 -2.96
N LEU A 250 -20.88 -3.42 -2.77
CA LEU A 250 -19.78 -2.76 -3.48
C LEU A 250 -18.43 -3.43 -3.22
N ILE A 251 -18.22 -3.96 -2.00
CA ILE A 251 -17.05 -4.77 -1.67
C ILE A 251 -17.12 -6.14 -2.36
N ALA A 252 -18.26 -6.83 -2.28
CA ALA A 252 -18.43 -8.16 -2.87
C ALA A 252 -18.28 -8.16 -4.40
N THR A 253 -18.68 -7.08 -5.08
CA THR A 253 -18.54 -6.91 -6.53
C THR A 253 -17.18 -6.36 -6.94
N GLY A 254 -16.31 -6.00 -5.99
CA GLY A 254 -15.02 -5.35 -6.26
C GLY A 254 -15.15 -3.92 -6.81
N THR A 255 -16.33 -3.30 -6.70
CA THR A 255 -16.56 -1.91 -7.11
C THR A 255 -15.85 -0.93 -6.20
N LEU A 256 -15.75 -1.26 -4.90
CA LEU A 256 -14.88 -0.54 -3.96
C LEU A 256 -13.50 -1.23 -3.85
N PRO A 257 -12.40 -0.44 -3.84
CA PRO A 257 -11.06 -0.96 -3.60
C PRO A 257 -10.93 -1.72 -2.27
N SER A 258 -10.15 -2.80 -2.28
CA SER A 258 -10.03 -3.74 -1.16
C SER A 258 -8.70 -3.65 -0.37
N GLU A 259 -7.91 -2.60 -0.57
CA GLU A 259 -6.65 -2.40 0.16
C GLU A 259 -6.88 -1.65 1.49
N PHE A 260 -6.94 -2.40 2.59
CA PHE A 260 -7.31 -1.86 3.91
C PHE A 260 -6.15 -1.67 4.89
N SER A 261 -4.98 -2.25 4.61
CA SER A 261 -3.83 -2.30 5.53
C SER A 261 -3.19 -0.93 5.81
N ARG A 262 -3.40 0.05 4.93
CA ARG A 262 -2.84 1.40 4.99
C ARG A 262 -3.87 2.48 5.36
N LEU A 263 -5.11 2.08 5.67
CA LEU A 263 -6.16 3.05 5.98
C LEU A 263 -5.88 3.75 7.32
N PRO A 264 -6.31 5.01 7.45
CA PRO A 264 -6.21 5.74 8.71
C PRO A 264 -7.02 5.03 9.82
N LEU A 265 -6.38 4.83 10.97
CA LEU A 265 -6.95 4.25 12.17
C LEU A 265 -6.85 5.23 13.34
N ASP A 266 -7.83 5.18 14.25
CA ASP A 266 -7.71 5.80 15.57
C ASP A 266 -6.98 4.83 16.48
N LEU A 267 -5.79 5.24 16.92
CA LEU A 267 -4.90 4.38 17.70
C LEU A 267 -4.78 4.82 19.15
N ARG A 268 -5.51 5.84 19.61
CA ARG A 268 -5.34 6.41 20.96
C ARG A 268 -5.45 5.37 22.07
N GLU A 269 -6.39 4.45 21.97
CA GLU A 269 -6.61 3.38 22.97
C GLU A 269 -5.68 2.17 22.81
N SER A 270 -5.16 1.93 21.60
CA SER A 270 -4.36 0.75 21.27
C SER A 270 -2.85 1.02 21.22
N TRP A 271 -2.44 2.28 21.12
CA TRP A 271 -1.05 2.69 20.88
C TRP A 271 -0.07 2.14 21.90
N GLY A 272 -0.41 2.16 23.20
CA GLY A 272 0.43 1.62 24.26
C GLY A 272 0.71 0.12 24.16
N LYS A 273 -0.07 -0.63 23.36
CA LYS A 273 0.15 -2.06 23.06
C LYS A 273 0.97 -2.29 21.78
N CYS A 274 1.18 -1.25 20.98
CA CYS A 274 1.78 -1.31 19.65
C CYS A 274 3.20 -0.73 19.58
N LEU A 275 3.79 -0.37 20.72
CA LEU A 275 5.02 0.44 20.76
C LEU A 275 6.26 -0.39 21.17
N PRO A 276 6.99 -0.96 20.19
CA PRO A 276 8.38 -1.33 20.37
C PRO A 276 9.23 -0.77 19.23
N ALA A 277 9.11 0.52 18.91
CA ALA A 277 9.98 1.14 17.92
C ALA A 277 11.32 1.51 18.56
N SER A 278 12.43 1.02 18.02
CA SER A 278 13.76 1.58 18.33
C SER A 278 14.15 2.58 17.25
N VAL A 279 15.01 3.54 17.62
CA VAL A 279 15.54 4.54 16.70
C VAL A 279 16.99 4.18 16.39
N THR A 280 17.32 4.06 15.11
CA THR A 280 18.71 3.98 14.65
C THR A 280 19.12 5.29 14.00
N ALA A 281 20.41 5.62 14.08
CA ALA A 281 21.00 6.76 13.38
C ALA A 281 22.24 6.28 12.63
N GLU A 282 22.33 6.62 11.37
CA GLU A 282 23.45 6.30 10.49
C GLU A 282 24.03 7.62 9.99
N THR A 283 25.33 7.82 10.16
CA THR A 283 26.01 9.06 9.73
C THR A 283 26.76 8.81 8.43
N ASP A 284 26.49 9.63 7.40
CA ASP A 284 27.27 9.63 6.17
C ASP A 284 28.26 10.80 6.22
N ALA A 285 29.51 10.49 6.55
CA ALA A 285 30.58 11.50 6.66
C ALA A 285 30.92 12.12 5.29
N ALA A 286 30.72 11.42 4.19
CA ALA A 286 31.03 11.92 2.85
C ALA A 286 29.97 12.91 2.35
N LYS A 287 28.70 12.62 2.64
CA LYS A 287 27.57 13.51 2.29
C LYS A 287 27.26 14.57 3.34
N GLN A 288 27.89 14.49 4.52
CA GLN A 288 27.58 15.35 5.67
C GLN A 288 26.09 15.27 6.04
N THR A 289 25.56 14.06 6.20
CA THR A 289 24.16 13.83 6.57
C THR A 289 24.03 12.81 7.72
N VAL A 290 22.88 12.83 8.37
CA VAL A 290 22.46 11.80 9.33
C VAL A 290 21.10 11.24 8.92
N LYS A 291 21.02 9.92 8.81
CA LYS A 291 19.81 9.15 8.52
C LYS A 291 19.26 8.58 9.82
N ILE A 292 18.06 9.00 10.20
CA ILE A 292 17.31 8.48 11.33
C ILE A 292 16.27 7.47 10.82
N SER A 293 16.25 6.27 11.39
CA SER A 293 15.27 5.24 11.01
C SER A 293 14.54 4.70 12.24
N LEU A 294 13.22 4.52 12.13
CA LEU A 294 12.44 3.76 13.10
C LEU A 294 12.40 2.29 12.69
N THR A 295 12.80 1.39 13.59
CA THR A 295 12.69 -0.06 13.39
C THR A 295 11.40 -0.60 14.03
N ASN A 296 10.97 -1.79 13.63
CA ASN A 296 9.75 -2.46 14.12
C ASN A 296 8.43 -1.70 13.90
N MET A 297 8.43 -0.71 13.00
CA MET A 297 7.23 -0.03 12.55
C MET A 297 7.08 -0.26 11.04
N VAL A 298 5.87 -0.60 10.61
CA VAL A 298 5.55 -0.73 9.18
C VAL A 298 5.20 0.66 8.64
N GLU A 299 5.86 1.05 7.55
CA GLU A 299 5.56 2.30 6.87
C GLU A 299 4.09 2.37 6.45
N GLY A 300 3.44 3.50 6.75
CA GLY A 300 2.02 3.72 6.45
C GLY A 300 1.03 2.94 7.34
N PHE A 301 1.48 2.20 8.34
CA PHE A 301 0.60 1.46 9.24
C PHE A 301 -0.44 2.38 9.89
N GLY A 302 -1.73 2.09 9.69
CA GLY A 302 -2.82 2.84 10.29
C GLY A 302 -2.85 4.34 9.91
N GLY A 303 -2.14 4.75 8.86
CA GLY A 303 -1.92 6.15 8.51
C GLY A 303 -1.06 6.93 9.51
N VAL A 304 -0.33 6.25 10.41
CA VAL A 304 0.51 6.91 11.43
C VAL A 304 1.53 7.81 10.75
N THR A 305 1.69 9.01 11.32
CA THR A 305 2.66 9.99 10.88
C THR A 305 3.55 10.42 12.02
N LEU A 306 4.77 10.77 11.66
CA LEU A 306 5.84 11.08 12.58
C LEU A 306 6.55 12.38 12.21
N THR A 307 6.96 13.08 13.26
CA THR A 307 7.86 14.23 13.21
C THR A 307 9.13 13.86 13.97
N VAL A 308 10.26 13.86 13.29
CA VAL A 308 11.56 13.56 13.88
C VAL A 308 12.27 14.88 14.18
N SER A 309 12.74 15.03 15.41
CA SER A 309 13.51 16.18 15.89
C SER A 309 14.88 15.72 16.39
N LEU A 310 15.94 16.39 15.94
CA LEU A 310 17.28 16.25 16.52
C LEU A 310 17.43 17.27 17.64
N LEU A 311 17.94 16.84 18.80
CA LEU A 311 18.08 17.66 20.01
C LEU A 311 19.55 17.76 20.44
N LYS A 312 19.95 18.92 20.93
CA LYS A 312 21.25 19.17 21.59
C LYS A 312 21.01 19.89 22.91
N GLY A 313 21.41 19.30 24.03
CA GLY A 313 21.16 19.86 25.36
C GLY A 313 19.66 20.09 25.63
N GLY A 314 18.78 19.30 24.99
CA GLY A 314 17.33 19.45 25.06
C GLY A 314 16.71 20.48 24.11
N ALA A 315 17.52 21.30 23.42
CA ALA A 315 17.03 22.24 22.41
C ALA A 315 16.94 21.58 21.03
N ARG A 316 15.87 21.87 20.27
CA ARG A 316 15.67 21.34 18.92
C ARG A 316 16.59 22.04 17.92
N VAL A 317 17.51 21.28 17.31
CA VAL A 317 18.47 21.77 16.31
C VAL A 317 18.06 21.46 14.87
N ALA A 318 17.27 20.40 14.65
CA ALA A 318 16.67 20.09 13.35
C ALA A 318 15.30 19.42 13.53
N VAL A 319 14.42 19.53 12.53
CA VAL A 319 13.08 18.92 12.56
C VAL A 319 12.59 18.55 11.16
N SER A 320 11.97 17.38 11.03
CA SER A 320 11.35 16.96 9.78
C SER A 320 9.94 17.53 9.65
N GLY A 321 9.43 17.59 8.42
CA GLY A 321 7.99 17.62 8.20
C GLY A 321 7.29 16.40 8.80
N ARG A 322 5.99 16.52 9.05
CA ARG A 322 5.14 15.39 9.47
C ARG A 322 4.87 14.49 8.26
N SER A 323 5.32 13.24 8.30
CA SER A 323 5.21 12.28 7.18
C SER A 323 5.01 10.85 7.71
N GLY A 324 4.51 9.95 6.88
CA GLY A 324 4.36 8.53 7.20
C GLY A 324 5.63 7.70 6.97
N GLU A 325 6.66 8.27 6.32
CA GLU A 325 7.88 7.51 6.07
C GLU A 325 8.61 7.28 7.40
N ILE A 326 9.22 6.12 7.57
CA ILE A 326 9.90 5.74 8.82
C ILE A 326 11.40 6.08 8.83
N VAL A 327 11.90 6.60 7.70
CA VAL A 327 13.28 7.06 7.53
C VAL A 327 13.31 8.57 7.26
N ARG A 328 14.21 9.29 7.92
CA ARG A 328 14.45 10.73 7.72
C ARG A 328 15.93 10.99 7.53
N VAL A 329 16.26 11.81 6.55
CA VAL A 329 17.63 12.28 6.32
C VAL A 329 17.69 13.76 6.67
N PHE A 330 18.69 14.13 7.45
CA PHE A 330 19.00 15.50 7.83
C PHE A 330 20.42 15.84 7.36
N ASP A 331 20.65 17.11 7.06
CA ASP A 331 22.02 17.64 7.00
C ASP A 331 22.69 17.44 8.38
N TRP A 332 23.99 17.19 8.37
CA TRP A 332 24.74 16.93 9.59
C TRP A 332 24.70 18.15 10.51
N VAL A 333 24.26 17.90 11.74
CA VAL A 333 24.26 18.84 12.85
C VAL A 333 24.70 18.10 14.11
N GLU A 334 25.24 18.81 15.09
CA GLU A 334 25.58 18.20 16.37
C GLU A 334 24.31 17.97 17.20
N PHE A 335 24.05 16.74 17.64
CA PHE A 335 22.91 16.36 18.47
C PHE A 335 23.31 15.31 19.52
N ASP A 336 22.57 15.21 20.61
CA ASP A 336 22.75 14.23 21.70
C ASP A 336 21.49 13.39 21.98
N ALA A 337 20.37 13.72 21.33
CA ALA A 337 19.15 12.91 21.37
C ALA A 337 18.29 13.08 20.10
N VAL A 338 17.47 12.08 19.82
CA VAL A 338 16.45 12.09 18.77
C VAL A 338 15.09 11.96 19.44
N LYS A 339 14.17 12.87 19.13
CA LYS A 339 12.77 12.81 19.54
C LYS A 339 11.87 12.52 18.35
N VAL A 340 11.01 11.53 18.47
CA VAL A 340 9.98 11.19 17.49
C VAL A 340 8.61 11.43 18.10
N ASP A 341 7.84 12.36 17.53
CA ASP A 341 6.45 12.63 17.90
C ASP A 341 5.51 11.85 16.97
N PHE A 342 4.63 11.03 17.54
CA PHE A 342 3.72 10.15 16.80
C PHE A 342 2.30 10.68 16.80
N HIS A 343 1.64 10.50 15.67
CA HIS A 343 0.25 10.81 15.52
C HIS A 343 -0.45 9.74 14.66
N ASP A 344 -1.70 9.41 14.99
CA ASP A 344 -2.47 8.41 14.24
C ASP A 344 -2.91 8.89 12.84
N GLY A 345 -3.65 8.03 12.13
CA GLY A 345 -4.16 8.30 10.78
C GLY A 345 -5.14 9.47 10.71
N PHE A 346 -5.79 9.81 11.82
CA PHE A 346 -6.74 10.92 11.90
C PHE A 346 -6.14 12.22 12.38
N GLY A 347 -4.90 12.21 12.86
CA GLY A 347 -4.24 13.42 13.29
C GLY A 347 -3.87 13.45 14.77
N HIS A 348 -4.44 12.56 15.58
CA HIS A 348 -4.38 12.66 17.03
C HIS A 348 -2.98 12.35 17.56
N PRO A 349 -2.48 13.11 18.55
CA PRO A 349 -1.20 12.81 19.17
C PRO A 349 -1.29 11.48 19.94
N LEU A 350 -0.32 10.61 19.73
CA LEU A 350 -0.23 9.30 20.38
C LEU A 350 0.85 9.26 21.48
N GLY A 351 1.83 10.15 21.39
CA GLY A 351 2.95 10.27 22.32
C GLY A 351 4.27 10.55 21.61
N SER A 352 5.37 10.51 22.36
CA SER A 352 6.70 10.72 21.81
C SER A 352 7.71 9.73 22.35
N LEU A 353 8.65 9.31 21.51
CA LEU A 353 9.84 8.55 21.90
C LEU A 353 11.04 9.48 21.87
N THR A 354 11.87 9.48 22.91
CA THR A 354 13.15 10.20 22.91
C THR A 354 14.27 9.21 23.22
N VAL A 355 15.27 9.15 22.34
CA VAL A 355 16.42 8.23 22.45
C VAL A 355 17.70 9.05 22.46
N ARG A 356 18.59 8.81 23.42
CA ARG A 356 19.90 9.49 23.49
C ARG A 356 20.85 8.83 22.48
N THR A 357 21.81 9.58 21.94
CA THR A 357 22.79 9.05 20.98
C THR A 357 23.56 7.84 21.49
N ASP A 358 23.79 7.75 22.81
CA ASP A 358 24.47 6.60 23.43
C ASP A 358 23.64 5.31 23.36
N ASP A 359 22.32 5.43 23.23
CA ASP A 359 21.35 4.33 23.11
C ASP A 359 20.92 4.08 21.66
N ILE A 360 21.43 4.88 20.71
CA ILE A 360 21.17 4.72 19.28
C ILE A 360 22.22 3.77 18.71
N THR A 361 21.77 2.72 18.02
CA THR A 361 22.68 1.88 17.22
C THR A 361 23.26 2.74 16.09
N VAL A 362 24.50 3.19 16.25
CA VAL A 362 25.23 3.93 15.22
C VAL A 362 25.75 2.94 14.19
N GLY A 363 25.07 2.86 13.05
CA GLY A 363 25.62 2.21 11.87
C GLY A 363 26.57 3.18 11.18
N HIS A 364 27.86 2.85 11.14
CA HIS A 364 28.74 3.47 10.15
C HIS A 364 28.34 2.89 8.78
N GLU A 365 27.70 3.69 7.93
CA GLU A 365 27.49 3.32 6.53
C GLU A 365 28.87 3.22 5.84
N SER A 366 29.36 1.99 5.71
CA SER A 366 30.21 1.63 4.57
C SER A 366 29.37 1.87 3.31
N SER A 367 29.73 2.86 2.50
CA SER A 367 29.02 3.26 1.28
C SER A 367 29.05 2.22 0.14
N ARG A 368 29.41 0.97 0.42
CA ARG A 368 29.44 -0.14 -0.54
C ARG A 368 28.38 -1.14 -0.13
N LYS A 369 27.28 -1.23 -0.89
CA LYS A 369 26.38 -2.39 -0.82
C LYS A 369 27.17 -3.62 -1.25
N SER A 370 27.14 -4.69 -0.46
CA SER A 370 27.80 -5.94 -0.85
C SER A 370 27.05 -6.53 -2.04
N ARG A 371 27.76 -6.66 -3.17
CA ARG A 371 27.22 -7.21 -4.42
C ARG A 371 27.25 -8.73 -4.35
N VAL A 372 26.09 -9.37 -4.38
CA VAL A 372 25.96 -10.84 -4.25
C VAL A 372 25.52 -11.45 -5.56
N PHE A 373 26.31 -12.38 -6.09
CA PHE A 373 25.92 -13.25 -7.19
C PHE A 373 25.13 -14.43 -6.62
N VAL A 374 23.96 -14.74 -7.17
CA VAL A 374 23.17 -15.90 -6.74
C VAL A 374 23.24 -17.00 -7.79
N TYR A 375 23.70 -18.18 -7.39
CA TYR A 375 23.63 -19.39 -8.20
C TYR A 375 22.90 -20.51 -7.44
N GLY A 376 21.67 -20.81 -7.87
CA GLY A 376 20.81 -21.73 -7.14
C GLY A 376 19.36 -21.60 -7.59
N SER A 377 18.44 -21.50 -6.66
CA SER A 377 17.01 -21.42 -6.93
C SER A 377 16.41 -20.05 -6.60
N CYS A 378 15.10 -19.92 -6.82
CA CYS A 378 14.35 -18.73 -6.43
C CYS A 378 14.35 -18.49 -4.91
N VAL A 379 14.68 -19.49 -4.11
CA VAL A 379 14.83 -19.39 -2.65
C VAL A 379 15.86 -18.33 -2.30
N SER A 380 17.10 -18.48 -2.74
CA SER A 380 18.16 -17.53 -2.39
C SER A 380 17.92 -16.16 -3.02
N ARG A 381 17.36 -16.13 -4.24
CA ARG A 381 17.03 -14.87 -4.92
C ARG A 381 15.94 -14.08 -4.21
N ASP A 382 14.94 -14.74 -3.62
CA ASP A 382 13.85 -14.05 -2.91
C ASP A 382 14.29 -13.42 -1.58
N ALA A 383 15.52 -13.71 -1.12
CA ALA A 383 16.15 -12.93 -0.05
C ALA A 383 16.45 -11.47 -0.47
N PHE A 384 16.53 -11.18 -1.78
CA PHE A 384 16.84 -9.86 -2.35
C PHE A 384 15.54 -9.13 -2.74
N GLY A 385 15.14 -8.16 -1.92
CA GLY A 385 14.04 -7.20 -2.12
C GLY A 385 14.48 -5.79 -1.75
N ASP A 386 13.56 -4.89 -1.35
CA ASP A 386 13.85 -3.52 -0.88
C ASP A 386 14.55 -3.50 0.50
N PHE A 387 15.73 -4.10 0.59
CA PHE A 387 16.50 -4.24 1.81
C PHE A 387 17.85 -3.54 1.68
N ASP A 388 18.17 -2.65 2.62
CA ASP A 388 19.42 -1.88 2.59
C ASP A 388 20.67 -2.78 2.76
N GLY A 389 21.76 -2.43 2.09
CA GLY A 389 23.09 -3.04 2.28
C GLY A 389 23.48 -4.23 1.39
N LEU A 390 22.55 -4.85 0.65
CA LEU A 390 22.85 -5.92 -0.32
C LEU A 390 22.36 -5.54 -1.71
N GLU A 391 23.13 -5.89 -2.74
CA GLU A 391 22.77 -5.70 -4.15
C GLU A 391 22.88 -7.04 -4.89
N LEU A 392 21.87 -7.41 -5.66
CA LEU A 392 21.92 -8.61 -6.50
C LEU A 392 22.79 -8.33 -7.74
N ALA A 393 23.98 -8.90 -7.81
CA ALA A 393 24.92 -8.71 -8.90
C ALA A 393 24.44 -9.42 -10.18
N ASP A 394 24.07 -10.69 -10.04
CA ASP A 394 23.52 -11.52 -11.11
C ASP A 394 22.81 -12.74 -10.50
N TYR A 395 22.01 -13.44 -11.30
CA TYR A 395 21.24 -14.60 -10.87
C TYR A 395 21.15 -15.68 -11.94
N VAL A 396 21.69 -16.86 -11.64
CA VAL A 396 21.59 -18.07 -12.46
C VAL A 396 20.81 -19.14 -11.69
N SER A 397 19.84 -19.76 -12.36
CA SER A 397 18.98 -20.81 -11.78
C SER A 397 18.52 -21.81 -12.83
N ARG A 398 17.91 -22.91 -12.38
CA ARG A 398 17.49 -24.04 -13.23
C ARG A 398 18.64 -24.61 -14.08
N SER A 399 19.86 -24.51 -13.55
CA SER A 399 21.08 -25.07 -14.13
C SER A 399 21.81 -25.81 -13.02
N ALA A 400 21.55 -27.11 -12.89
CA ALA A 400 22.19 -27.94 -11.87
C ALA A 400 23.71 -27.98 -12.06
N MET A 401 24.46 -28.12 -10.97
CA MET A 401 25.93 -28.01 -10.92
C MET A 401 26.61 -28.90 -11.98
N GLY A 402 26.16 -30.16 -12.07
CA GLY A 402 26.68 -31.13 -13.04
C GLY A 402 26.37 -30.80 -14.50
N SER A 403 25.37 -29.96 -14.77
CA SER A 403 25.08 -29.43 -16.10
C SER A 403 25.88 -28.16 -16.38
N ALA A 404 25.94 -27.23 -15.43
CA ALA A 404 26.45 -25.88 -15.62
C ALA A 404 27.92 -25.84 -16.06
N PHE A 405 28.73 -26.79 -15.58
CA PHE A 405 30.15 -26.92 -15.91
C PHE A 405 30.45 -28.00 -16.96
N SER A 406 29.42 -28.59 -17.57
CA SER A 406 29.59 -29.48 -18.71
C SER A 406 29.82 -28.69 -20.02
N ARG A 407 30.20 -29.37 -21.10
CA ARG A 407 30.33 -28.72 -22.41
C ARG A 407 28.95 -28.33 -22.99
N PRO A 408 28.83 -27.25 -23.78
CA PRO A 408 27.58 -26.94 -24.47
C PRO A 408 27.13 -28.11 -25.37
N PRO A 409 25.83 -28.45 -25.41
CA PRO A 409 25.30 -29.54 -26.22
C PRO A 409 25.20 -29.20 -27.71
N GLY A 410 25.47 -27.95 -28.09
CA GLY A 410 25.20 -27.42 -29.42
C GLY A 410 23.70 -27.24 -29.67
N SER A 411 23.29 -27.25 -30.94
CA SER A 411 21.87 -27.16 -31.30
C SER A 411 21.13 -28.46 -30.95
N ILE A 412 19.99 -28.34 -30.29
CA ILE A 412 19.06 -29.45 -30.01
C ILE A 412 17.74 -29.14 -30.71
N PRO A 413 17.48 -29.68 -31.92
CA PRO A 413 16.32 -29.30 -32.73
C PRO A 413 14.95 -29.50 -32.08
N SER A 414 14.86 -30.38 -31.07
CA SER A 414 13.62 -30.62 -30.31
C SER A 414 13.31 -29.54 -29.27
N ILE A 415 14.24 -28.62 -28.99
CA ILE A 415 14.06 -27.53 -28.05
C ILE A 415 13.75 -26.24 -28.82
N ASP A 416 12.50 -25.79 -28.74
CA ASP A 416 12.11 -24.47 -29.20
C ASP A 416 11.88 -23.55 -27.99
N ILE A 417 12.89 -22.74 -27.68
CA ILE A 417 12.86 -21.79 -26.55
C ILE A 417 11.70 -20.79 -26.69
N MET A 418 11.27 -20.47 -27.91
CA MET A 418 10.19 -19.51 -28.14
C MET A 418 8.81 -20.04 -27.73
N ARG A 419 8.65 -21.36 -27.52
CA ARG A 419 7.42 -21.95 -26.97
C ARG A 419 7.16 -21.55 -25.52
N ASN A 420 8.19 -21.18 -24.77
CA ASN A 420 8.02 -20.71 -23.40
C ASN A 420 7.67 -19.21 -23.40
N PRO A 421 6.46 -18.81 -22.96
CA PRO A 421 6.03 -17.40 -23.02
C PRO A 421 6.81 -16.47 -22.08
N SER A 422 7.44 -17.02 -21.03
CA SER A 422 8.19 -16.23 -20.05
C SER A 422 9.61 -15.93 -20.52
N SER A 423 9.93 -14.65 -20.72
CA SER A 423 11.29 -14.20 -21.08
C SER A 423 12.34 -14.60 -20.05
N PHE A 424 11.95 -14.65 -18.78
CA PHE A 424 12.78 -15.09 -17.68
C PHE A 424 13.07 -16.60 -17.75
N GLN A 425 12.05 -17.44 -17.97
CA GLN A 425 12.25 -18.89 -18.14
C GLN A 425 13.02 -19.23 -19.41
N ARG A 426 12.82 -18.49 -20.51
CA ARG A 426 13.63 -18.62 -21.72
C ARG A 426 15.12 -18.37 -21.44
N ARG A 427 15.43 -17.38 -20.61
CA ARG A 427 16.80 -17.04 -20.20
C ARG A 427 17.44 -18.16 -19.36
N MET A 428 16.69 -18.76 -18.43
CA MET A 428 17.17 -19.92 -17.65
C MET A 428 17.58 -21.08 -18.55
N VAL A 429 16.69 -21.47 -19.48
CA VAL A 429 16.98 -22.56 -20.44
C VAL A 429 18.19 -22.20 -21.30
N LYS A 430 18.27 -20.95 -21.78
CA LYS A 430 19.39 -20.47 -22.57
C LYS A 430 20.72 -20.56 -21.80
N TYR A 431 20.77 -20.11 -20.54
CA TYR A 431 21.98 -20.16 -19.72
C TYR A 431 22.48 -21.59 -19.48
N ASP A 432 21.58 -22.55 -19.23
CA ASP A 432 21.95 -23.95 -19.05
C ASP A 432 22.44 -24.59 -20.37
N LEU A 433 21.82 -24.27 -21.51
CA LEU A 433 22.25 -24.79 -22.82
C LEU A 433 23.59 -24.17 -23.26
N GLU A 434 23.78 -22.87 -23.06
CA GLU A 434 25.00 -22.16 -23.44
C GLU A 434 26.13 -22.31 -22.40
N LYS A 435 25.85 -22.91 -21.24
CA LYS A 435 26.82 -23.07 -20.14
C LYS A 435 27.37 -21.72 -19.67
N SER A 436 26.48 -20.73 -19.59
CA SER A 436 26.86 -19.32 -19.40
C SER A 436 27.37 -18.99 -17.99
N LEU A 437 27.20 -19.89 -17.01
CA LEU A 437 27.57 -19.64 -15.61
C LEU A 437 29.04 -19.22 -15.48
N THR A 438 29.96 -19.94 -16.13
CA THR A 438 31.40 -19.66 -16.08
C THR A 438 31.75 -18.26 -16.56
N ASN A 439 31.15 -17.80 -17.67
CA ASN A 439 31.42 -16.47 -18.19
C ASN A 439 30.81 -15.40 -17.30
N ARG A 440 29.60 -15.62 -16.77
CA ARG A 440 28.94 -14.71 -15.85
C ARG A 440 29.72 -14.51 -14.55
N LEU A 441 30.23 -15.59 -13.97
CA LEU A 441 31.08 -15.53 -12.77
C LEU A 441 32.41 -14.81 -13.02
N LYS A 442 32.90 -14.74 -14.27
CA LYS A 442 34.14 -14.04 -14.63
C LYS A 442 33.92 -12.58 -15.00
N GLU A 443 32.78 -12.27 -15.61
CA GLU A 443 32.48 -10.94 -16.16
C GLU A 443 31.75 -10.04 -15.14
N GLU A 444 30.90 -10.61 -14.29
CA GLU A 444 30.14 -9.84 -13.30
C GLU A 444 30.99 -9.61 -12.04
N ALA A 445 31.13 -8.35 -11.64
CA ALA A 445 31.81 -8.03 -10.39
C ALA A 445 30.88 -8.29 -9.19
N PHE A 446 31.30 -9.19 -8.30
CA PHE A 446 30.60 -9.49 -7.05
C PHE A 446 31.56 -9.63 -5.88
N ASP A 447 31.06 -9.36 -4.68
CA ASP A 447 31.75 -9.50 -3.41
C ASP A 447 31.57 -10.92 -2.84
N LEU A 448 30.41 -11.53 -3.08
CA LEU A 448 30.03 -12.85 -2.59
C LEU A 448 29.25 -13.67 -3.62
N LEU A 449 29.48 -14.98 -3.67
CA LEU A 449 28.66 -15.97 -4.36
C LEU A 449 27.77 -16.71 -3.35
N LEU A 450 26.46 -16.53 -3.44
CA LEU A 450 25.47 -17.26 -2.66
C LEU A 450 24.95 -18.47 -3.45
N LEU A 451 25.07 -19.65 -2.86
CA LEU A 451 24.60 -20.92 -3.41
C LEU A 451 23.41 -21.48 -2.63
N ASP A 452 22.48 -22.14 -3.32
CA ASP A 452 21.58 -23.12 -2.72
C ASP A 452 21.38 -24.32 -3.65
N PHE A 453 21.06 -25.47 -3.07
CA PHE A 453 20.97 -26.73 -3.80
C PHE A 453 19.53 -27.20 -4.04
N ILE A 454 18.53 -26.33 -3.87
CA ILE A 454 17.13 -26.70 -4.10
C ILE A 454 16.89 -27.12 -5.55
N ASP A 455 17.59 -26.50 -6.52
CA ASP A 455 17.49 -26.86 -7.94
C ASP A 455 18.19 -28.18 -8.31
N GLU A 456 19.01 -28.75 -7.42
CA GLU A 456 19.60 -30.09 -7.61
C GLU A 456 18.55 -31.22 -7.47
N ARG A 457 17.31 -30.90 -7.11
CA ARG A 457 16.16 -31.82 -7.25
C ARG A 457 15.86 -32.16 -8.71
N LEU A 458 16.33 -31.34 -9.66
CA LEU A 458 16.07 -31.51 -11.08
C LEU A 458 17.02 -32.58 -11.65
N PRO A 459 16.49 -33.58 -12.38
CA PRO A 459 17.33 -34.58 -13.02
C PRO A 459 18.15 -33.97 -14.16
N LEU A 460 19.24 -34.62 -14.52
CA LEU A 460 20.03 -34.28 -15.71
C LEU A 460 19.64 -35.17 -16.88
N VAL A 461 19.87 -34.69 -18.10
CA VAL A 461 19.71 -35.51 -19.31
C VAL A 461 21.00 -35.49 -20.10
N ARG A 462 21.47 -36.67 -20.49
CA ARG A 462 22.59 -36.83 -21.41
C ARG A 462 22.11 -36.53 -22.84
N VAL A 463 22.62 -35.46 -23.44
CA VAL A 463 22.32 -35.07 -24.83
C VAL A 463 23.63 -34.77 -25.54
N ASN A 464 23.78 -35.28 -26.77
CA ASN A 464 24.95 -35.04 -27.62
C ASN A 464 26.30 -35.28 -26.91
N GLY A 465 26.37 -36.22 -25.96
CA GLY A 465 27.55 -36.55 -25.17
C GLY A 465 27.94 -35.51 -24.10
N THR A 466 27.00 -34.71 -23.65
CA THR A 466 27.10 -33.78 -22.50
C THR A 466 25.82 -33.85 -21.66
N TYR A 467 25.65 -32.96 -20.67
CA TYR A 467 24.50 -32.91 -19.78
C TYR A 467 23.75 -31.58 -19.90
N ILE A 468 22.43 -31.65 -19.78
CA ILE A 468 21.56 -30.48 -19.59
C ILE A 468 20.64 -30.71 -18.39
N THR A 469 20.18 -29.64 -17.75
CA THR A 469 19.23 -29.73 -16.65
C THR A 469 17.82 -29.94 -17.19
N TYR A 470 17.14 -31.02 -16.77
CA TYR A 470 15.77 -31.29 -17.19
C TYR A 470 14.74 -30.60 -16.29
N SER A 471 14.66 -29.28 -16.47
CA SER A 471 13.76 -28.40 -15.75
C SER A 471 12.33 -28.36 -16.36
N PRO A 472 11.31 -27.95 -15.58
CA PRO A 472 9.98 -27.65 -16.13
C PRO A 472 10.03 -26.61 -17.28
N GLU A 473 11.01 -25.70 -17.23
CA GLU A 473 11.20 -24.67 -18.24
C GLU A 473 11.66 -25.25 -19.58
N VAL A 474 12.56 -26.24 -19.61
CA VAL A 474 12.98 -26.91 -20.85
C VAL A 474 11.89 -27.84 -21.39
N GLN A 475 11.09 -28.45 -20.52
CA GLN A 475 9.90 -29.21 -20.92
C GLN A 475 8.89 -28.34 -21.67
N ARG A 476 8.65 -27.11 -21.19
CA ARG A 476 7.79 -26.13 -21.88
C ARG A 476 8.32 -25.71 -23.24
N CYS A 477 9.62 -25.84 -23.48
CA CYS A 477 10.26 -25.63 -24.79
C CYS A 477 10.04 -26.82 -25.75
N GLY A 478 9.31 -27.87 -25.33
CA GLY A 478 9.00 -29.04 -26.15
C GLY A 478 9.97 -30.21 -26.00
N PHE A 479 10.94 -30.12 -25.08
CA PHE A 479 11.91 -31.18 -24.88
C PHE A 479 11.34 -32.34 -24.07
N ALA A 480 11.49 -33.56 -24.58
CA ALA A 480 11.22 -34.80 -23.87
C ALA A 480 12.41 -35.76 -24.05
N PRO A 481 13.08 -36.18 -22.97
CA PRO A 481 14.24 -37.07 -23.04
C PRO A 481 13.82 -38.52 -23.23
N GLN A 482 14.72 -39.34 -23.77
CA GLN A 482 14.58 -40.79 -23.71
C GLN A 482 14.91 -41.27 -22.29
N GLN A 483 14.21 -42.29 -21.80
CA GLN A 483 14.29 -42.68 -20.38
C GLN A 483 15.69 -43.12 -19.94
N ASP A 484 16.45 -43.76 -20.82
CA ASP A 484 17.84 -44.18 -20.63
C ASP A 484 18.86 -43.03 -20.64
N SER A 485 18.46 -41.84 -21.10
CA SER A 485 19.29 -40.65 -21.09
C SER A 485 19.18 -39.81 -19.82
N VAL A 486 18.25 -40.15 -18.91
CA VAL A 486 18.00 -39.39 -17.68
C VAL A 486 18.92 -39.86 -16.56
N VAL A 487 19.64 -38.93 -15.94
CA VAL A 487 20.35 -39.15 -14.66
C VAL A 487 19.45 -38.65 -13.55
N THR A 488 18.93 -39.58 -12.74
CA THR A 488 18.03 -39.28 -11.63
C THR A 488 18.75 -38.48 -10.54
N ALA A 489 18.11 -37.42 -10.05
CA ALA A 489 18.59 -36.66 -8.90
C ALA A 489 18.80 -37.58 -7.69
N GLY A 490 19.94 -37.46 -7.01
CA GLY A 490 20.30 -38.31 -5.88
C GLY A 490 20.86 -39.69 -6.22
N SER A 491 21.10 -40.01 -7.49
CA SER A 491 21.88 -41.20 -7.87
C SER A 491 23.39 -40.98 -7.69
N GLU A 492 24.18 -42.05 -7.59
CA GLU A 492 25.65 -41.96 -7.51
C GLU A 492 26.25 -41.18 -8.70
N ASP A 493 25.74 -41.41 -9.91
CA ASP A 493 26.14 -40.68 -11.11
C ASP A 493 25.83 -39.18 -11.00
N TYR A 494 24.72 -38.82 -10.36
CA TYR A 494 24.36 -37.42 -10.12
C TYR A 494 25.34 -36.76 -9.14
N PHE A 495 25.64 -37.42 -8.01
CA PHE A 495 26.59 -36.90 -7.03
C PHE A 495 28.00 -36.73 -7.63
N ALA A 496 28.46 -37.68 -8.44
CA ALA A 496 29.75 -37.57 -9.13
C ALA A 496 29.76 -36.47 -10.21
N LEU A 497 28.60 -36.13 -10.80
CA LEU A 497 28.46 -34.99 -11.70
C LEU A 497 28.45 -33.67 -10.92
N PHE A 498 27.74 -33.62 -9.79
CA PHE A 498 27.72 -32.47 -8.89
C PHE A 498 29.12 -32.14 -8.36
N GLU A 499 29.82 -33.13 -7.80
CA GLU A 499 31.16 -32.97 -7.22
C GLU A 499 32.14 -32.40 -8.26
N ARG A 500 32.22 -32.97 -9.47
CA ARG A 500 33.05 -32.43 -10.56
C ARG A 500 32.68 -31.01 -10.96
N GLY A 501 31.38 -30.69 -10.99
CA GLY A 501 30.92 -29.33 -11.28
C GLY A 501 31.29 -28.36 -10.17
N PHE A 502 31.23 -28.80 -8.91
CA PHE A 502 31.62 -28.01 -7.75
C PHE A 502 33.12 -27.78 -7.70
N GLU A 503 33.95 -28.78 -8.01
CA GLU A 503 35.40 -28.61 -8.19
C GLU A 503 35.70 -27.57 -9.27
N ALA A 504 35.02 -27.65 -10.42
CA ALA A 504 35.17 -26.67 -11.50
C ALA A 504 34.71 -25.25 -11.11
N LEU A 505 33.74 -25.12 -10.20
CA LEU A 505 33.37 -23.83 -9.61
C LEU A 505 34.49 -23.25 -8.75
N LEU A 506 35.15 -24.09 -7.94
CA LEU A 506 36.25 -23.68 -7.06
C LEU A 506 37.52 -23.31 -7.85
N GLU A 507 37.68 -23.80 -9.08
CA GLU A 507 38.75 -23.34 -9.98
C GLU A 507 38.56 -21.88 -10.45
N ILE A 508 37.33 -21.34 -10.40
CA ILE A 508 37.02 -20.00 -10.93
C ILE A 508 36.55 -19.00 -9.87
N VAL A 509 36.10 -19.45 -8.69
CA VAL A 509 35.69 -18.59 -7.57
C VAL A 509 36.47 -18.98 -6.32
N ASP A 510 37.09 -17.98 -5.69
CA ASP A 510 37.76 -18.13 -4.40
C ASP A 510 36.77 -18.71 -3.36
N PRO A 511 37.07 -19.86 -2.72
CA PRO A 511 36.18 -20.49 -1.75
C PRO A 511 35.75 -19.56 -0.62
N THR A 512 36.59 -18.60 -0.23
CA THR A 512 36.28 -17.62 0.83
C THR A 512 35.15 -16.66 0.44
N LYS A 513 34.89 -16.49 -0.86
CA LYS A 513 33.76 -15.72 -1.39
C LYS A 513 32.48 -16.54 -1.53
N ILE A 514 32.51 -17.83 -1.22
CA ILE A 514 31.35 -18.71 -1.37
C ILE A 514 30.59 -18.82 -0.05
N CYS A 515 29.28 -18.66 -0.12
CA CYS A 515 28.36 -18.90 0.97
C CYS A 515 27.26 -19.85 0.50
N VAL A 516 27.09 -20.98 1.17
CA VAL A 516 26.08 -22.00 0.84
C VAL A 516 24.92 -21.90 1.84
N SER A 517 23.73 -21.65 1.32
CA SER A 517 22.47 -21.70 2.05
C SER A 517 22.03 -23.15 2.23
N ARG A 518 22.01 -23.64 3.48
CA ARG A 518 21.47 -24.97 3.83
C ARG A 518 19.94 -24.96 3.90
N ALA A 519 19.32 -24.66 2.76
CA ALA A 519 17.87 -24.66 2.60
C ALA A 519 17.35 -26.10 2.46
N TYR A 520 16.59 -26.56 3.44
CA TYR A 520 15.92 -27.86 3.44
C TYR A 520 14.43 -27.72 3.14
N TRP A 521 13.82 -28.73 2.52
CA TRP A 521 12.38 -28.76 2.30
C TRP A 521 11.63 -28.74 3.63
N ALA A 522 10.72 -27.79 3.78
CA ALA A 522 9.80 -27.70 4.89
C ALA A 522 8.77 -28.84 4.85
N GLU A 523 8.49 -29.43 6.01
CA GLU A 523 7.49 -30.50 6.16
C GLU A 523 6.06 -29.93 6.08
N ALA A 524 5.84 -28.74 6.65
CA ALA A 524 4.54 -28.11 6.78
C ALA A 524 4.60 -26.59 6.57
N ASP A 525 3.44 -26.00 6.27
CA ASP A 525 3.26 -24.55 6.21
C ASP A 525 3.11 -23.91 7.60
N ASP A 526 3.03 -22.58 7.64
CA ASP A 526 2.83 -21.76 8.84
C ASP A 526 1.47 -21.99 9.54
N ARG A 527 0.60 -22.83 8.96
CA ARG A 527 -0.67 -23.27 9.55
C ARG A 527 -0.63 -24.72 10.00
N GLY A 528 0.51 -25.41 9.84
CA GLY A 528 0.70 -26.82 10.18
C GLY A 528 0.15 -27.80 9.14
N ASN A 529 -0.20 -27.35 7.93
CA ASN A 529 -0.62 -28.24 6.85
C ASN A 529 0.60 -28.88 6.18
N PRO A 530 0.60 -30.20 5.91
CA PRO A 530 1.66 -30.84 5.13
C PRO A 530 1.78 -30.23 3.73
N LEU A 531 3.00 -29.93 3.30
CA LEU A 531 3.28 -29.31 2.00
C LEU A 531 3.44 -30.31 0.87
N GLU A 532 3.87 -31.53 1.19
CA GLU A 532 4.14 -32.63 0.26
C GLU A 532 4.06 -33.98 0.99
N GLU A 533 4.08 -35.09 0.27
CA GLU A 533 4.23 -36.41 0.88
C GLU A 533 5.52 -36.49 1.72
N ALA A 534 5.42 -36.90 2.99
CA ALA A 534 6.57 -36.96 3.91
C ALA A 534 7.76 -37.73 3.33
N ARG A 535 7.52 -38.84 2.62
CA ARG A 535 8.59 -39.62 1.95
C ARG A 535 9.38 -38.82 0.90
N LEU A 536 8.73 -37.87 0.23
CA LEU A 536 9.35 -37.03 -0.80
C LEU A 536 10.18 -35.92 -0.15
N VAL A 537 9.67 -35.33 0.94
CA VAL A 537 10.43 -34.39 1.77
C VAL A 537 11.69 -35.07 2.31
N ASP A 538 11.55 -36.25 2.92
CA ASP A 538 12.66 -37.04 3.46
C ASP A 538 13.67 -37.46 2.39
N LEU A 539 13.21 -37.79 1.19
CA LEU A 539 14.08 -38.16 0.08
C LEU A 539 14.90 -36.95 -0.39
N ASN A 540 14.26 -35.80 -0.62
CA ASN A 540 14.95 -34.60 -1.09
C ASN A 540 15.89 -34.04 -0.03
N ASN A 541 15.49 -34.05 1.25
CA ASN A 541 16.37 -33.62 2.34
C ASN A 541 17.60 -34.51 2.50
N ARG A 542 17.48 -35.84 2.31
CA ARG A 542 18.66 -36.74 2.28
C ARG A 542 19.59 -36.49 1.09
N ILE A 543 19.02 -36.10 -0.07
CA ILE A 543 19.84 -35.70 -1.22
C ILE A 543 20.59 -34.41 -0.87
N LEU A 544 19.90 -33.41 -0.32
CA LEU A 544 20.49 -32.15 0.12
C LEU A 544 21.60 -32.35 1.15
N ASP A 545 21.38 -33.20 2.16
CA ASP A 545 22.42 -33.57 3.15
C ASP A 545 23.70 -34.02 2.45
N ARG A 546 23.59 -34.96 1.51
CA ARG A 546 24.75 -35.48 0.79
C ARG A 546 25.44 -34.42 -0.10
N LEU A 547 24.68 -33.50 -0.70
CA LEU A 547 25.23 -32.38 -1.45
C LEU A 547 25.97 -31.39 -0.54
N TYR A 548 25.41 -31.12 0.65
CA TYR A 548 26.05 -30.27 1.66
C TYR A 548 27.30 -30.94 2.26
N ASP A 549 27.30 -32.26 2.42
CA ASP A 549 28.47 -33.02 2.84
C ASP A 549 29.60 -32.91 1.81
N ILE A 550 29.29 -33.12 0.51
CA ILE A 550 30.26 -32.94 -0.58
C ILE A 550 30.82 -31.50 -0.55
N ALA A 551 29.96 -30.48 -0.53
CA ALA A 551 30.40 -29.09 -0.49
C ALA A 551 31.21 -28.76 0.79
N GLY A 552 30.89 -29.42 1.91
CA GLY A 552 31.55 -29.26 3.20
C GLY A 552 32.93 -29.93 3.27
N THR A 553 33.31 -30.76 2.29
CA THR A 553 34.67 -31.31 2.22
C THR A 553 35.73 -30.28 1.79
N PHE A 554 35.31 -29.11 1.30
CA PHE A 554 36.18 -28.06 0.80
C PHE A 554 36.34 -26.92 1.82
N ASP A 555 37.60 -26.56 2.09
CA ASP A 555 37.93 -25.50 3.05
C ASP A 555 37.57 -24.09 2.53
N GLY A 556 37.29 -23.17 3.46
CA GLY A 556 37.06 -21.76 3.16
C GLY A 556 35.63 -21.39 2.78
N ILE A 557 34.76 -22.38 2.54
CA ILE A 557 33.35 -22.18 2.22
C ILE A 557 32.54 -21.89 3.49
N ARG A 558 31.69 -20.86 3.44
CA ARG A 558 30.76 -20.53 4.53
C ARG A 558 29.42 -21.22 4.34
N PHE A 559 28.76 -21.59 5.43
CA PHE A 559 27.43 -22.18 5.40
C PHE A 559 26.45 -21.36 6.25
N ILE A 560 25.26 -21.11 5.71
CA ILE A 560 24.13 -20.58 6.46
C ILE A 560 23.29 -21.77 6.91
N SER A 561 23.20 -21.97 8.23
CA SER A 561 22.23 -22.89 8.84
C SER A 561 21.02 -22.08 9.33
N TYR A 562 19.85 -22.69 9.30
CA TYR A 562 18.59 -22.08 9.70
C TYR A 562 18.04 -22.75 10.95
N GLU A 563 17.38 -21.97 11.79
CA GLU A 563 16.58 -22.52 12.90
C GLU A 563 15.42 -23.33 12.32
N LYS A 564 15.00 -24.38 13.03
CA LYS A 564 13.94 -25.29 12.55
C LYS A 564 12.64 -24.52 12.29
N GLU A 565 12.37 -23.52 13.11
CA GLU A 565 11.19 -22.66 13.04
C GLU A 565 11.19 -21.75 11.81
N HIS A 566 12.34 -21.55 11.15
CA HIS A 566 12.45 -20.79 9.91
C HIS A 566 12.33 -21.68 8.66
N ILE A 567 12.51 -23.00 8.80
CA ILE A 567 12.27 -23.99 7.72
C ILE A 567 10.78 -24.38 7.71
N VAL A 568 9.93 -23.39 7.48
CA VAL A 568 8.48 -23.51 7.43
C VAL A 568 7.97 -22.88 6.15
N GLY A 569 7.05 -23.54 5.45
CA GLY A 569 6.47 -23.01 4.22
C GLY A 569 5.50 -21.86 4.49
N ASP A 570 5.47 -20.87 3.62
CA ASP A 570 4.53 -19.76 3.67
C ASP A 570 3.24 -20.13 2.91
N SER A 571 2.13 -20.28 3.63
CA SER A 571 0.81 -20.56 3.04
C SER A 571 0.32 -19.43 2.12
N GLY A 572 0.87 -18.22 2.25
CA GLY A 572 0.59 -17.04 1.44
C GLY A 572 1.70 -16.67 0.44
N HIS A 573 2.66 -17.55 0.17
CA HIS A 573 3.83 -17.19 -0.63
C HIS A 573 3.45 -16.72 -2.05
N LYS A 574 4.13 -15.66 -2.52
CA LYS A 574 3.86 -15.01 -3.82
C LYS A 574 3.95 -15.93 -5.05
N TRP A 575 4.64 -17.07 -4.93
CA TRP A 575 4.79 -18.08 -5.98
C TRP A 575 3.93 -19.34 -5.76
N GLY A 576 2.98 -19.29 -4.81
CA GLY A 576 2.18 -20.42 -4.38
C GLY A 576 2.86 -21.25 -3.29
N THR A 577 2.12 -22.16 -2.69
CA THR A 577 2.58 -23.00 -1.57
C THR A 577 3.50 -24.12 -2.06
N SER A 578 4.66 -24.31 -1.42
CA SER A 578 5.64 -25.34 -1.76
C SER A 578 6.61 -25.60 -0.59
N PRO A 579 7.21 -26.81 -0.46
CA PRO A 579 8.20 -27.11 0.58
C PRO A 579 9.43 -26.20 0.62
N PHE A 580 9.70 -25.45 -0.45
CA PHE A 580 10.85 -24.53 -0.54
C PHE A 580 10.41 -23.08 -0.79
N HIS A 581 9.20 -22.71 -0.38
CA HIS A 581 8.71 -21.34 -0.36
C HIS A 581 8.48 -20.93 1.10
N TYR A 582 9.50 -20.35 1.73
CA TYR A 582 9.57 -20.23 3.18
C TYR A 582 8.88 -18.97 3.73
N VAL A 583 8.62 -18.97 5.03
CA VAL A 583 8.21 -17.78 5.79
C VAL A 583 9.27 -16.67 5.73
N ALA A 584 8.84 -15.44 5.98
CA ALA A 584 9.69 -14.25 5.89
C ALA A 584 10.98 -14.32 6.75
N ASP A 585 10.94 -15.05 7.87
CA ASP A 585 12.06 -15.16 8.80
C ASP A 585 13.24 -15.95 8.23
N PHE A 586 13.00 -16.94 7.35
CA PHE A 586 14.05 -17.61 6.58
C PHE A 586 14.90 -16.59 5.82
N TYR A 587 14.22 -15.73 5.04
CA TYR A 587 14.89 -14.73 4.21
C TYR A 587 15.56 -13.64 5.06
N LYS A 588 15.01 -13.30 6.24
CA LYS A 588 15.67 -12.38 7.19
C LYS A 588 16.98 -12.98 7.71
N GLN A 589 16.99 -14.27 8.07
CA GLN A 589 18.20 -14.95 8.52
C GLN A 589 19.24 -15.03 7.41
N THR A 590 18.84 -15.34 6.16
CA THR A 590 19.74 -15.29 5.01
C THR A 590 20.39 -13.91 4.88
N ARG A 591 19.60 -12.83 4.90
CA ARG A 591 20.13 -11.46 4.78
C ARG A 591 21.06 -11.07 5.93
N SER A 592 20.72 -11.44 7.16
CA SER A 592 21.58 -11.17 8.33
C SER A 592 22.92 -11.89 8.21
N ALA A 593 22.93 -13.16 7.78
CA ALA A 593 24.17 -13.92 7.57
C ALA A 593 25.06 -13.30 6.48
N LEU A 594 24.46 -12.68 5.46
CA LEU A 594 25.17 -12.00 4.37
C LEU A 594 25.73 -10.62 4.73
N ARG A 595 25.17 -9.96 5.77
CA ARG A 595 25.60 -8.61 6.23
C ARG A 595 26.80 -8.61 7.17
N VAL A 596 27.11 -9.73 7.82
CA VAL A 596 28.27 -9.88 8.73
C VAL A 596 29.57 -10.09 7.93
N LEU A 597 29.53 -9.84 6.62
CA LEU A 597 30.58 -10.12 5.62
C LEU A 597 30.95 -8.83 4.91
#